data_AF-A0A258G212-F1
#
_entry.id   AF-A0A258G212-F1
#
_cell.length_a   1.000
_cell.length_b   1.000
_cell.length_c   1.000
_cell.angle_alpha   90.00
_cell.angle_beta   90.00
_cell.angle_gamma   90.00
#
_symmetry.space_group_name_H-M   'P 1'
#
loop_
_entity.id
_entity.type
_entity.pdbx_description
1 polymer ?
#
loop_
_entity_poly.entity_id
_entity_poly.type
_entity_poly.pdbx_seq_one_letter_code
_entity_poly.pdbx_strand_id
1 'polypeptide(L)'
;MQPSQQPYVPVPPEQISYTPEQQAAIRRSNKLKLTWGLICLITPTALIIFSIIIYAIFNFVFSSLDSSSGGSYGSTSDTIVNVLLFLMSSLAVLTWLPGIIVGIILLATRKSV
;
A
#
# COMPACT_ATOMS: atom_id res chain seq x y z
N MET A 1 -63.54 -1.26 -8.95
CA MET A 1 -62.94 -0.79 -7.68
C MET A 1 -61.46 -0.63 -7.92
N GLN A 2 -61.00 0.61 -8.12
CA GLN A 2 -59.62 0.92 -8.46
C GLN A 2 -58.88 1.20 -7.15
N PRO A 3 -57.77 0.51 -6.84
CA PRO A 3 -57.03 0.76 -5.61
C PRO A 3 -56.45 2.17 -5.65
N SER A 4 -56.86 2.99 -4.69
CA SER A 4 -56.38 4.35 -4.49
C SER A 4 -54.87 4.35 -4.30
N GLN A 5 -54.13 4.84 -5.30
CA GLN A 5 -52.70 5.06 -5.19
C GLN A 5 -52.44 6.19 -4.20
N GLN A 6 -51.78 5.87 -3.09
CA GLN A 6 -51.30 6.89 -2.16
C GLN A 6 -50.11 7.63 -2.78
N PRO A 7 -50.04 8.98 -2.66
CA PRO A 7 -48.90 9.75 -3.11
C PRO A 7 -47.62 9.29 -2.40
N TYR A 8 -46.58 8.96 -3.17
CA TYR A 8 -45.25 8.68 -2.62
C TYR A 8 -44.70 9.95 -1.95
N VAL A 9 -44.64 9.94 -0.61
CA VAL A 9 -43.96 10.97 0.17
C VAL A 9 -42.51 10.52 0.35
N PRO A 10 -41.50 11.27 -0.15
CA PRO A 10 -40.10 10.98 0.12
C PRO A 10 -39.87 11.06 1.63
N VAL A 11 -39.55 9.92 2.26
CA VAL A 11 -39.15 9.88 3.66
C VAL A 11 -37.83 10.65 3.76
N PRO A 12 -37.74 11.72 4.58
CA PRO A 12 -36.47 12.38 4.85
C PRO A 12 -35.46 11.32 5.32
N PRO A 13 -34.17 11.38 4.95
CA PRO A 13 -33.19 10.43 5.45
C PRO A 13 -33.28 10.47 6.98
N GLU A 14 -33.78 9.40 7.59
CA GLU A 14 -33.83 9.26 9.04
C GLU A 14 -32.45 9.64 9.55
N GLN A 15 -32.36 10.73 10.32
CA GLN A 15 -31.19 11.00 11.11
C GLN A 15 -31.17 9.88 12.16
N ILE A 16 -30.55 8.76 11.80
CA ILE A 16 -30.29 7.65 12.71
C ILE A 16 -29.47 8.27 13.84
N SER A 17 -30.14 8.63 14.92
CA SER A 17 -29.52 9.18 16.11
C SER A 17 -28.74 8.04 16.76
N TYR A 18 -27.51 7.85 16.27
CA TYR A 18 -26.60 6.84 16.79
C TYR A 18 -26.45 7.05 18.28
N THR A 19 -26.62 5.99 19.06
CA THR A 19 -26.33 6.02 20.49
C THR A 19 -24.85 6.41 20.69
N PRO A 20 -24.47 7.07 21.81
CA PRO A 20 -23.08 7.46 22.06
C PRO A 20 -22.10 6.27 21.96
N GLU A 21 -22.58 5.07 22.34
CA GLU A 21 -21.92 3.78 22.12
C GLU A 21 -21.62 3.49 20.64
N GLN A 22 -22.60 3.65 19.75
CA GLN A 22 -22.44 3.44 18.31
C GLN A 22 -21.52 4.49 17.67
N GLN A 23 -21.58 5.74 18.11
CA GLN A 23 -20.67 6.79 17.63
C GLN A 23 -19.21 6.50 17.98
N ALA A 24 -18.96 5.97 19.18
CA ALA A 24 -17.62 5.54 19.59
C ALA A 24 -17.11 4.36 18.74
N ALA A 25 -17.97 3.39 18.42
CA ALA A 25 -17.63 2.27 17.55
C ALA A 25 -17.29 2.71 16.10
N ILE A 26 -18.05 3.66 15.54
CA ILE A 26 -17.80 4.21 14.20
C ILE A 26 -16.47 4.98 14.14
N ARG A 27 -16.13 5.76 15.18
CA ARG A 27 -14.82 6.45 15.24
C ARG A 27 -13.64 5.47 15.24
N ARG A 28 -13.76 4.34 15.93
CA ARG A 28 -12.70 3.31 15.98
C ARG A 28 -12.50 2.62 14.63
N SER A 29 -13.59 2.26 13.94
CA SER A 29 -13.50 1.60 12.63
C SER A 29 -12.93 2.53 11.55
N ASN A 30 -13.24 3.83 11.61
CA ASN A 30 -12.66 4.82 10.70
C ASN A 30 -11.14 4.98 10.88
N LYS A 31 -10.64 4.93 12.12
CA LYS A 31 -9.18 4.97 12.37
C LYS A 31 -8.48 3.72 11.84
N LEU A 32 -9.04 2.53 12.04
CA LEU A 32 -8.47 1.29 11.53
C LEU A 32 -8.39 1.25 10.01
N LYS A 33 -9.46 1.70 9.32
CA LYS A 33 -9.46 1.83 7.85
C LYS A 33 -8.40 2.80 7.36
N LEU A 34 -8.19 3.91 8.09
CA LEU A 34 -7.16 4.90 7.77
C LEU A 34 -5.76 4.33 7.99
N THR A 35 -5.52 3.65 9.10
CA THR A 35 -4.24 3.00 9.37
C THR A 35 -3.92 1.91 8.34
N TRP A 36 -4.91 1.08 7.96
CA TRP A 36 -4.72 0.06 6.93
C TRP A 36 -4.47 0.67 5.55
N GLY A 37 -5.20 1.72 5.16
CA GLY A 37 -4.95 2.45 3.92
C GLY A 37 -3.57 3.11 3.92
N LEU A 38 -3.18 3.73 5.02
CA LEU A 38 -1.85 4.35 5.19
C LEU A 38 -0.74 3.31 5.10
N ILE A 39 -0.88 2.16 5.78
CA ILE A 39 0.07 1.05 5.71
C ILE A 39 0.17 0.55 4.28
N CYS A 40 -0.94 0.32 3.59
CA CYS A 40 -0.96 -0.14 2.20
C CYS A 40 -0.26 0.84 1.24
N LEU A 41 -0.27 2.14 1.56
CA LEU A 41 0.42 3.17 0.78
C LEU A 41 1.91 3.28 1.12
N ILE A 42 2.28 3.19 2.41
CA ILE A 42 3.67 3.32 2.88
C ILE A 42 4.50 2.05 2.66
N THR A 43 3.87 0.88 2.74
CA THR A 43 4.54 -0.42 2.59
C THR A 43 5.28 -0.56 1.26
N PRO A 44 4.66 -0.28 0.09
CA PRO A 44 5.37 -0.40 -1.19
C PRO A 44 6.52 0.61 -1.32
N THR A 45 6.39 1.83 -0.78
CA THR A 45 7.48 2.81 -0.77
C THR A 45 8.63 2.38 0.14
N ALA A 46 8.30 1.89 1.34
CA ALA A 46 9.29 1.39 2.30
C ALA A 46 10.04 0.17 1.77
N LEU A 47 9.36 -0.75 1.06
CA LEU A 47 9.98 -1.90 0.41
C LEU A 47 10.98 -1.48 -0.68
N ILE A 48 10.63 -0.49 -1.50
CA ILE A 48 11.53 0.03 -2.54
C ILE A 48 12.77 0.66 -1.91
N ILE A 49 12.59 1.55 -0.93
CA ILE A 49 13.70 2.20 -0.22
C ILE A 49 14.60 1.14 0.45
N PHE A 50 14.00 0.16 1.11
CA PHE A 50 14.72 -0.94 1.75
C PHE A 50 15.54 -1.75 0.74
N SER A 51 14.97 -2.05 -0.43
CA SER A 51 15.68 -2.74 -1.52
C SER A 51 16.87 -1.94 -2.03
N ILE A 52 16.73 -0.62 -2.18
CA ILE A 52 17.82 0.26 -2.63
C ILE A 52 18.93 0.33 -1.59
N ILE A 53 18.58 0.41 -0.30
CA ILE A 53 19.55 0.45 0.80
C ILE A 53 20.34 -0.87 0.84
N ILE A 54 19.66 -2.02 0.77
CA ILE A 54 20.33 -3.33 0.71
C ILE A 54 21.28 -3.38 -0.47
N TYR A 55 20.83 -2.98 -1.67
CA TYR A 55 21.69 -2.94 -2.85
C TYR A 55 22.95 -2.10 -2.63
N ALA A 56 22.80 -0.89 -2.08
CA ALA A 56 23.90 0.01 -1.83
C ALA A 56 24.91 -0.59 -0.83
N ILE A 57 24.43 -1.23 0.24
CA ILE A 57 25.29 -1.90 1.22
C ILE A 57 26.06 -3.06 0.56
N PHE A 58 25.38 -3.93 -0.18
CA PHE A 58 26.03 -5.06 -0.85
C PHE A 58 27.06 -4.56 -1.87
N ASN A 59 26.70 -3.59 -2.71
CA ASN A 59 27.61 -3.02 -3.70
C ASN A 59 28.80 -2.33 -3.03
N PHE A 60 28.60 -1.60 -1.93
CA PHE A 60 29.67 -0.94 -1.18
C PHE A 60 30.64 -1.95 -0.53
N VAL A 61 30.10 -3.00 0.11
CA VAL A 61 30.91 -4.05 0.74
C VAL A 61 31.67 -4.85 -0.31
N PHE A 62 31.02 -5.25 -1.41
CA PHE A 62 31.69 -5.99 -2.48
C PHE A 62 32.70 -5.15 -3.26
N SER A 63 32.41 -3.88 -3.56
CA SER A 63 33.38 -2.95 -4.17
C SER A 63 34.61 -2.75 -3.28
N SER A 64 34.43 -2.77 -1.95
CA SER A 64 35.54 -2.70 -1.00
C SER A 64 36.42 -3.95 -0.99
N LEU A 65 35.88 -5.12 -1.34
CA LEU A 65 36.62 -6.38 -1.42
C LEU A 65 37.39 -6.52 -2.74
N ASP A 66 36.81 -6.07 -3.86
CA ASP A 66 37.42 -6.15 -5.19
C ASP A 66 38.64 -5.21 -5.33
N SER A 67 38.66 -4.13 -4.55
CA SER A 67 39.76 -3.15 -4.51
C SER A 67 41.07 -3.71 -3.92
N SER A 68 41.03 -4.86 -3.25
CA SER A 68 42.18 -5.45 -2.53
C SER A 68 42.85 -6.63 -3.23
N SER A 69 42.26 -7.19 -4.29
CA SER A 69 42.85 -8.31 -5.03
C SER A 69 42.70 -8.10 -6.53
N GLY A 70 43.79 -7.72 -7.20
CA GLY A 70 43.85 -7.47 -8.65
C GLY A 70 43.58 -8.71 -9.50
N GLY A 71 42.32 -9.13 -9.57
CA GLY A 71 41.87 -10.30 -10.31
C GLY A 71 40.40 -10.17 -10.68
N SER A 72 40.09 -9.17 -11.51
CA SER A 72 38.79 -8.99 -12.15
C SER A 72 38.49 -10.19 -13.05
N TYR A 73 37.77 -11.17 -12.51
CA TYR A 73 37.03 -12.16 -13.28
C TYR A 73 35.58 -12.02 -12.87
N GLY A 74 34.76 -11.51 -13.79
CA GLY A 74 33.31 -11.37 -13.63
C GLY A 74 32.74 -12.66 -13.06
N SER A 75 32.44 -12.62 -11.78
CA SER A 75 32.16 -13.80 -11.00
C SER A 75 30.68 -14.10 -11.12
N THR A 76 30.30 -15.37 -11.10
CA THR A 76 28.91 -15.80 -11.12
C THR A 76 28.07 -15.08 -10.05
N SER A 77 28.70 -14.65 -8.95
CA SER A 77 28.11 -13.81 -7.90
C SER A 77 27.57 -12.48 -8.41
N ASP A 78 28.26 -11.77 -9.29
CA ASP A 78 27.82 -10.46 -9.80
C ASP A 78 26.57 -10.60 -10.66
N THR A 79 26.52 -11.68 -11.46
CA THR A 79 25.35 -12.01 -12.27
C THR A 79 24.16 -12.40 -11.41
N ILE A 80 24.39 -13.23 -10.38
CA ILE A 80 23.33 -13.65 -9.44
C ILE A 80 22.74 -12.45 -8.71
N VAL A 81 23.59 -11.53 -8.22
CA VAL A 81 23.16 -10.32 -7.53
C VAL A 81 22.31 -9.44 -8.45
N ASN A 82 22.75 -9.21 -9.69
CA ASN A 82 21.99 -8.44 -10.67
C ASN A 82 20.63 -9.06 -11.00
N VAL A 83 20.55 -10.38 -11.14
CA VAL A 83 19.29 -11.09 -11.40
C VAL A 83 18.32 -10.97 -10.22
N LEU A 84 18.81 -11.12 -8.98
CA LEU A 84 18.00 -10.96 -7.77
C LEU A 84 17.48 -9.52 -7.61
N LEU A 85 18.32 -8.53 -7.90
CA LEU A 85 17.92 -7.12 -7.90
C LEU A 85 16.86 -6.81 -8.93
N PHE A 86 17.03 -7.36 -10.14
CA PHE A 86 16.05 -7.20 -11.20
C PHE A 86 14.70 -7.83 -10.80
N LEU A 87 14.71 -9.03 -10.22
CA LEU A 87 13.50 -9.70 -9.75
C LEU A 87 12.81 -8.93 -8.63
N MET A 88 13.55 -8.48 -7.61
CA MET A 88 13.00 -7.72 -6.49
C MET A 88 12.44 -6.36 -6.96
N SER A 89 13.14 -5.68 -7.86
CA SER A 89 12.69 -4.40 -8.42
C SER A 89 11.47 -4.58 -9.32
N SER A 90 11.44 -5.62 -10.15
CA SER A 90 10.31 -5.94 -11.04
C SER A 90 9.06 -6.30 -10.23
N LEU A 91 9.19 -7.15 -9.21
CA LEU A 91 8.09 -7.49 -8.29
C LEU A 91 7.60 -6.27 -7.51
N ALA A 92 8.52 -5.39 -7.09
CA ALA A 92 8.14 -4.14 -6.44
C ALA A 92 7.31 -3.25 -7.37
N VAL A 93 7.72 -3.05 -8.63
CA VAL A 93 6.95 -2.24 -9.60
C VAL A 93 5.60 -2.89 -9.93
N LEU A 94 5.56 -4.21 -10.11
CA LEU A 94 4.33 -4.96 -10.39
C LEU A 94 3.31 -4.88 -9.25
N THR A 95 3.78 -4.86 -8.00
CA THR A 95 2.92 -4.75 -6.81
C THR A 95 2.62 -3.30 -6.42
N TRP A 96 3.46 -2.34 -6.83
CA TRP A 96 3.30 -0.92 -6.55
C TRP A 96 2.06 -0.31 -7.21
N LEU A 97 1.85 -0.58 -8.50
CA LEU A 97 0.72 -0.01 -9.24
C LEU A 97 -0.65 -0.45 -8.67
N PRO A 98 -0.95 -1.75 -8.48
CA PRO A 98 -2.21 -2.16 -7.84
C PRO A 98 -2.30 -1.70 -6.38
N GLY A 99 -1.18 -1.66 -5.64
CA GLY A 99 -1.15 -1.18 -4.26
C GLY A 99 -1.57 0.30 -4.14
N ILE A 100 -1.04 1.16 -5.01
CA ILE A 100 -1.43 2.57 -5.06
C ILE A 100 -2.88 2.73 -5.48
N ILE A 101 -3.34 2.00 -6.50
CA ILE A 101 -4.73 2.08 -6.96
C ILE A 101 -5.69 1.73 -5.82
N VAL A 102 -5.46 0.62 -5.12
CA VAL A 102 -6.29 0.22 -3.97
C VAL A 102 -6.21 1.24 -2.83
N GLY A 103 -5.02 1.76 -2.52
CA GLY A 103 -4.83 2.79 -1.49
C GLY A 103 -5.60 4.08 -1.79
N ILE A 104 -5.54 4.56 -3.03
CA ILE A 104 -6.29 5.75 -3.48
C ILE A 104 -7.79 5.48 -3.46
N ILE A 105 -8.26 4.32 -3.92
CA ILE A 105 -9.69 3.98 -3.90
C ILE A 105 -10.22 3.95 -2.46
N LEU A 106 -9.49 3.35 -1.51
CA LEU A 106 -9.88 3.33 -0.10
C LEU A 106 -9.92 4.75 0.52
N LEU A 107 -9.00 5.63 0.12
CA LEU A 107 -9.00 7.03 0.54
C LEU A 107 -10.16 7.82 -0.07
N ALA A 108 -10.45 7.61 -1.36
CA ALA A 108 -11.51 8.32 -2.10
C ALA A 108 -12.92 7.83 -1.73
N THR A 109 -13.08 6.55 -1.40
CA THR A 109 -14.36 5.97 -0.92
C THR A 109 -14.63 6.27 0.56
N ARG A 110 -13.78 7.06 1.22
CA ARG A 110 -14.03 7.60 2.55
C ARG A 110 -15.31 8.44 2.52
N LYS A 111 -16.41 7.88 3.02
CA LYS A 111 -17.59 8.66 3.37
C LYS A 111 -17.19 9.59 4.54
N SER A 112 -17.18 10.89 4.29
CA SER A 112 -17.05 11.91 5.34
C SER A 112 -18.23 11.77 6.30
N VAL A 113 -17.95 11.64 7.59
CA VAL A 113 -18.94 11.78 8.68
C VAL A 113 -19.00 13.25 9.06
#